data_AF-A0A934TLT3-F1
#
_entry.id   AF-A0A934TLT3-F1
#
_cell.length_a   1.000
_cell.length_b   1.000
_cell.length_c   1.000
_cell.angle_alpha   90.00
_cell.angle_beta   90.00
_cell.angle_gamma   90.00
#
_symmetry.space_group_name_H-M   'P 1'
#
loop_
_entity.id
_entity.type
_entity.pdbx_description
1 polymer ?
#
loop_
_entity_poly.entity_id
_entity_poly.type
_entity_poly.pdbx_seq_one_letter_code
_entity_poly.pdbx_strand_id
1 'polypeptide(L)'
;MSILALTRHAEARVRQRGLRERDLALVLEAATPLAHDAWLLTAADADREIARRKREIEQLQRLRGCKVVVSGDAIVTVCHMRPAAGRRALRNGRATR
;
A
#
# COMPACT_ATOMS: atom_id res chain seq x y z
N MET A 1 5.26 6.25 8.72
CA MET A 1 4.70 7.31 7.84
C MET A 1 4.93 8.63 8.54
N SER A 2 5.92 9.41 8.10
CA SER A 2 6.24 10.69 8.74
C SER A 2 5.31 11.77 8.18
N ILE A 3 4.47 12.33 9.04
CA ILE A 3 3.53 13.39 8.67
C ILE A 3 4.31 14.71 8.75
N LEU A 4 4.77 15.20 7.59
CA LEU A 4 5.34 16.54 7.47
C LEU A 4 4.22 17.54 7.21
N ALA A 5 4.16 18.60 8.00
CA ALA A 5 3.18 19.68 7.77
C ALA A 5 3.55 20.47 6.51
N LEU A 6 2.58 20.68 5.62
CA LEU A 6 2.76 21.53 4.46
C LEU A 6 2.62 23.01 4.85
N THR A 7 3.53 23.84 4.37
CA THR A 7 3.36 25.29 4.43
C THR A 7 2.39 25.74 3.33
N ARG A 8 1.76 26.91 3.49
CA ARG A 8 0.88 27.50 2.46
C ARG A 8 1.57 27.63 1.09
N HIS A 9 2.86 27.95 1.07
CA HIS A 9 3.64 28.01 -0.16
C HIS A 9 3.77 26.63 -0.81
N ALA A 10 4.09 25.60 -0.02
CA ALA A 10 4.20 24.22 -0.51
C ALA A 10 2.85 23.70 -1.04
N GLU A 11 1.74 23.93 -0.33
CA GLU A 11 0.39 23.55 -0.79
C GLU A 11 0.05 24.19 -2.15
N ALA A 12 0.32 25.49 -2.31
CA ALA A 12 0.10 26.19 -3.56
C ALA A 12 0.94 25.57 -4.69
N ARG A 13 2.20 25.23 -4.42
CA ARG A 13 3.10 24.60 -5.41
C ARG A 13 2.65 23.20 -5.79
N VAL A 14 2.23 22.38 -4.83
CA VAL A 14 1.66 21.04 -5.07
C VAL A 14 0.50 21.14 -6.05
N ARG A 15 -0.45 22.04 -5.79
CA ARG A 15 -1.61 22.26 -6.66
C ARG A 15 -1.21 22.78 -8.05
N GLN A 16 -0.33 23.77 -8.12
CA GLN A 16 0.17 24.33 -9.40
C GLN A 16 0.88 23.29 -10.27
N ARG A 17 1.50 22.28 -9.66
CA ARG A 17 2.19 21.18 -10.35
C ARG A 17 1.30 19.96 -10.60
N GLY A 18 0.00 20.06 -10.29
CA GLY A 18 -0.95 18.95 -10.47
C GLY A 18 -0.70 17.77 -9.53
N LEU A 19 0.06 17.97 -8.46
CA LEU A 19 0.34 16.96 -7.46
C LEU A 19 -0.75 16.95 -6.38
N ARG A 20 -0.91 15.82 -5.71
CA ARG A 20 -1.76 15.65 -4.54
C ARG A 20 -0.88 15.44 -3.31
N GLU A 21 -1.41 15.74 -2.14
CA GLU A 21 -0.70 15.53 -0.88
C GLU A 21 -0.26 14.07 -0.69
N ARG A 22 -1.12 13.10 -1.05
CA ARG A 22 -0.79 11.67 -1.05
C ARG A 22 0.39 11.31 -1.97
N ASP A 23 0.64 12.09 -3.02
CA ASP A 23 1.76 11.86 -3.93
C ASP A 23 3.08 12.23 -3.25
N LEU A 24 3.08 13.21 -2.33
CA LEU A 24 4.27 13.57 -1.55
C LEU A 24 4.69 12.47 -0.58
N ALA A 25 3.72 11.85 0.09
CA ALA A 25 4.00 10.71 0.96
C ALA A 25 4.67 9.57 0.17
N LEU A 26 4.15 9.28 -1.03
CA LEU A 26 4.74 8.29 -1.92
C LEU A 26 6.17 8.67 -2.34
N VAL A 27 6.40 9.93 -2.69
CA VAL A 27 7.75 10.43 -3.03
C VAL A 27 8.71 10.26 -1.85
N LEU A 28 8.32 10.66 -0.63
CA LEU A 28 9.19 10.55 0.54
C LEU A 28 9.55 9.09 0.90
N GLU A 29 8.68 8.14 0.62
CA GLU A 29 8.94 6.71 0.83
C GLU A 29 9.80 6.08 -0.27
N ALA A 30 9.73 6.61 -1.50
CA ALA A 30 10.31 5.99 -2.70
C ALA A 30 11.61 6.63 -3.19
N ALA A 31 11.76 7.94 -2.97
CA ALA A 31 12.79 8.76 -3.57
C ALA A 31 14.15 8.58 -2.91
N THR A 32 15.19 8.82 -3.70
CA THR A 32 16.56 8.89 -3.20
C THR A 32 16.78 10.23 -2.48
N PRO A 33 17.34 10.25 -1.25
CA PRO A 33 17.75 11.50 -0.62
C PRO A 33 18.95 12.10 -1.36
N LEU A 34 18.83 13.37 -1.77
CA LEU A 34 19.94 14.13 -2.35
C LEU A 34 20.78 14.81 -1.26
N ALA A 35 20.13 15.22 -0.18
CA ALA A 35 20.71 15.85 0.99
C ALA A 35 19.87 15.51 2.23
N HIS A 36 20.19 16.11 3.37
CA HIS A 36 19.46 15.90 4.63
C HIS A 36 17.98 16.36 4.58
N ASP A 37 17.64 17.28 3.68
CA ASP A 37 16.35 17.96 3.57
C ASP A 37 15.73 17.89 2.17
N ALA A 38 16.36 17.16 1.24
CA ALA A 38 15.94 17.10 -0.15
C ALA A 38 15.89 15.67 -0.67
N TRP A 39 14.80 15.34 -1.36
CA TRP A 39 14.55 14.05 -1.98
C TRP A 39 14.27 14.23 -3.47
N LEU A 40 14.79 13.31 -4.28
CA LEU A 40 14.51 13.25 -5.71
C LEU A 40 14.03 11.86 -6.10
N LEU A 41 12.82 11.80 -6.64
CA LEU A 41 12.33 10.57 -7.28
C LEU A 41 12.95 10.49 -8.68
N THR A 42 14.03 9.71 -8.80
CA THR A 42 14.67 9.49 -10.10
C THR A 42 13.84 8.54 -10.97
N ALA A 43 14.14 8.47 -12.27
CA ALA A 43 13.53 7.47 -13.15
C ALA A 43 13.79 6.04 -12.66
N ALA A 44 15.02 5.75 -12.20
CA ALA A 44 15.39 4.45 -11.64
C ALA A 44 14.61 4.11 -10.36
N ASP A 45 14.37 5.11 -9.50
CA ASP A 45 13.50 4.93 -8.32
C ASP A 45 12.08 4.60 -8.75
N ALA A 46 11.51 5.38 -9.68
CA ALA A 46 10.17 5.14 -10.19
C ALA A 46 10.02 3.74 -10.78
N ASP A 47 10.96 3.29 -11.63
CA ASP A 47 10.93 1.98 -12.26
C ASP A 47 11.02 0.84 -11.23
N ARG A 48 11.92 0.96 -10.24
CA ARG A 48 12.05 0.01 -9.13
C ARG A 48 10.74 -0.11 -8.36
N GLU A 49 10.15 1.03 -8.02
CA GLU A 49 8.95 1.13 -7.19
C GLU A 49 7.69 0.68 -7.92
N ILE A 50 7.61 0.92 -9.23
CA ILE A 50 6.58 0.38 -10.11
C ILE A 50 6.71 -1.14 -10.21
N ALA A 51 7.92 -1.65 -10.46
CA ALA A 51 8.15 -3.10 -10.56
C ALA A 51 7.78 -3.82 -9.26
N ARG A 52 8.15 -3.25 -8.11
CA ARG A 52 7.79 -3.76 -6.78
C ARG A 52 6.27 -3.83 -6.60
N ARG A 53 5.55 -2.73 -6.86
CA ARG A 53 4.09 -2.67 -6.72
C ARG A 53 3.35 -3.57 -7.71
N LYS A 54 3.86 -3.73 -8.94
CA LYS A 54 3.31 -4.69 -9.90
C LYS A 54 3.41 -6.13 -9.38
N ARG A 55 4.57 -6.52 -8.85
CA ARG A 55 4.75 -7.84 -8.22
C ARG A 55 3.80 -8.04 -7.05
N GLU A 56 3.61 -7.01 -6.23
CA GLU A 56 2.64 -7.05 -5.12
C GLU A 56 1.20 -7.21 -5.62
N ILE A 57 0.82 -6.49 -6.68
CA ILE A 57 -0.50 -6.64 -7.32
C ILE A 57 -0.68 -8.06 -7.86
N GLU A 58 0.32 -8.64 -8.53
CA GLU A 58 0.29 -10.01 -9.04
C GLU A 58 0.16 -11.03 -7.90
N GLN A 59 0.89 -10.83 -6.80
CA GLN A 59 0.75 -11.66 -5.60
C GLN A 59 -0.66 -11.56 -5.02
N LEU A 60 -1.23 -10.35 -4.88
CA LEU A 60 -2.59 -10.15 -4.40
C LEU A 60 -3.64 -10.76 -5.33
N GLN A 61 -3.41 -10.73 -6.65
CA GLN A 61 -4.27 -11.40 -7.62
C GLN A 61 -4.24 -12.91 -7.44
N ARG A 62 -3.07 -13.52 -7.28
CA ARG A 62 -2.91 -14.96 -7.00
C ARG A 62 -3.53 -15.38 -5.67
N LEU A 63 -3.40 -14.52 -4.66
CA LEU A 63 -3.91 -14.74 -3.30
C LEU A 63 -5.38 -14.32 -3.15
N ARG A 64 -6.04 -13.83 -4.21
CA ARG A 64 -7.43 -13.40 -4.17
C ARG A 64 -8.33 -14.55 -3.71
N GLY A 65 -9.05 -14.32 -2.62
CA GLY A 65 -9.93 -15.32 -2.00
C GLY A 65 -9.19 -16.36 -1.13
N CYS A 66 -7.90 -16.17 -0.86
CA CYS A 66 -7.17 -16.98 0.10
C CYS A 66 -7.61 -16.64 1.53
N LYS A 67 -7.92 -17.67 2.33
CA LYS A 67 -8.22 -17.59 3.76
C LYS A 67 -7.07 -18.24 4.52
N VAL A 68 -6.60 -17.55 5.54
CA VAL A 68 -5.64 -18.07 6.53
C VAL A 68 -6.35 -18.16 7.87
N VAL A 69 -6.24 -19.31 8.53
CA VAL A 69 -6.72 -19.53 9.91
C VAL A 69 -5.50 -19.60 10.81
N VAL A 70 -5.47 -18.74 11.83
CA VAL A 70 -4.39 -18.65 12.82
C VAL A 70 -4.96 -19.01 14.19
N SER A 71 -4.18 -19.70 15.01
CA SER A 71 -4.49 -20.02 16.41
C SER A 71 -3.24 -19.80 17.25
N GLY A 72 -3.30 -18.85 18.19
CA GLY A 72 -2.11 -18.35 18.88
C GLY A 72 -1.08 -17.84 17.88
N ASP A 73 0.14 -18.37 17.96
CA ASP A 73 1.27 -17.99 17.09
C ASP A 73 1.43 -18.91 15.86
N ALA A 74 0.49 -19.82 15.61
CA ALA A 74 0.58 -20.81 14.54
C ALA A 74 -0.49 -20.64 13.45
N ILE A 75 -0.09 -20.84 12.20
CA ILE A 75 -1.01 -20.96 11.05
C ILE A 75 -1.58 -22.38 11.05
N VAL A 76 -2.90 -22.49 11.26
CA VAL A 76 -3.62 -23.77 11.30
C VAL A 76 -3.98 -24.25 9.90
N THR A 77 -4.43 -23.36 9.01
CA THR A 77 -4.86 -23.75 7.66
C THR A 77 -4.81 -22.57 6.69
N VAL A 78 -4.48 -22.86 5.43
CA VAL A 78 -4.56 -21.94 4.30
C VAL A 78 -5.40 -22.57 3.19
N CYS A 79 -6.39 -21.85 2.65
CA CYS A 79 -7.21 -22.35 1.56
C CYS A 79 -7.76 -21.25 0.65
N HIS A 80 -7.96 -21.54 -0.64
CA HIS A 80 -8.73 -20.67 -1.53
C HIS A 80 -10.23 -20.90 -1.33
N MET A 81 -10.93 -19.85 -0.96
CA MET A 81 -12.38 -19.88 -0.80
C MET A 81 -13.09 -19.69 -2.13
N ARG A 82 -14.10 -20.52 -2.39
CA ARG A 82 -15.10 -20.23 -3.43
C ARG A 82 -15.85 -18.93 -3.07
N PRO A 83 -16.23 -18.08 -4.05
CA PRO A 83 -16.88 -16.80 -3.77
C PRO A 83 -18.12 -16.88 -2.86
N ALA A 84 -18.95 -17.91 -3.04
CA ALA A 84 -20.14 -18.13 -2.20
C ALA A 84 -19.78 -18.46 -0.74
N ALA A 85 -18.76 -19.31 -0.53
CA ALA A 85 -18.29 -19.68 0.80
C ALA A 85 -17.62 -18.50 1.51
N GLY A 86 -16.85 -17.68 0.77
CA GLY A 86 -16.24 -16.46 1.30
C GLY A 86 -17.29 -15.45 1.79
N ARG A 87 -18.35 -15.21 1.01
CA ARG A 87 -19.47 -14.33 1.43
C ARG A 87 -20.15 -14.84 2.70
N ARG A 88 -20.39 -16.14 2.81
CA ARG A 88 -20.97 -16.73 4.03
C ARG A 88 -20.04 -16.57 5.23
N ALA A 89 -18.74 -16.83 5.06
CA ALA A 89 -17.74 -16.65 6.12
C ALA A 89 -17.67 -15.20 6.61
N LEU A 90 -17.72 -14.21 5.70
CA LEU A 90 -17.74 -12.79 6.06
C LEU A 90 -19.01 -12.39 6.83
N ARG A 91 -20.17 -12.95 6.46
CA ARG A 91 -21.44 -12.71 7.20
C ARG A 91 -21.37 -13.28 8.61
N ASN A 92 -20.94 -14.53 8.74
CA ASN A 92 -20.89 -15.21 10.03
C ASN A 92 -19.81 -14.62 10.95
N GLY A 93 -18.63 -14.31 10.40
CA GLY A 93 -17.51 -13.75 11.18
C GLY A 93 -17.75 -12.32 11.68
N ARG A 94 -18.63 -11.54 11.03
CA ARG A 94 -19.06 -10.22 11.54
C ARG A 94 -20.03 -10.32 12.72
N ALA A 95 -20.68 -11.47 12.91
CA ALA A 95 -21.58 -11.70 14.03
C ALA A 95 -20.85 -12.19 15.30
N THR A 96 -19.58 -12.61 15.17
CA THR A 96 -18.76 -13.16 16.25
C THR A 96 -17.72 -12.16 16.78
N ARG A 97 -17.76 -10.91 16.32
CA ARG A 97 -16.78 -9.87 16.65
C ARG A 97 -17.39 -8.78 17.50
#